data_AF-A0A6J8DBS0-F1
#
_entry.id   AF-A0A6J8DBS0-F1
#
_cell.length_a   1.000
_cell.length_b   1.000
_cell.length_c   1.000
_cell.angle_alpha   90.00
_cell.angle_beta   90.00
_cell.angle_gamma   90.00
#
_symmetry.space_group_name_H-M   'P 1'
#
loop_
_entity.id
_entity.type
_entity.pdbx_description
1 polymer ?
#
loop_
_entity_poly.entity_id
_entity_poly.type
_entity_poly.pdbx_seq_one_letter_code
_entity_poly.pdbx_strand_id
1 'polypeptide(L)'
;MDKVSNTAEEIFKENKSSILWLGGDLNLPDIDWTSNSVSGNKYSTQINNRFVDMVNNCCLDQVVTFPTRGSATLDIFLTNRPSLVNRCEPIPGIGDHDIVFIDSNTIAMHPKPTQRKIYIWKRADIEKMKSEALELSKIFHGLYNAQSSISEMWEFIKSGLKNIQDKNVPSKMSSTRFHQPWINGTIKRIKRRKKKAFKKARTTKSTKDLKRYKTIKKSSQKECKKAYSTYIRDIISPEQKSSPKKFWSFIKNKRCENGGVAPLRNTDGLTYSDNKMKANILNNQFSSVFNSNEDKTTIKKMKTNPYPHMENITIWENGIHKLLSNLNIHKASGPDEISTRLLKSIAPEISPILTTFFQASVDQGTLPSDWKNANPVTSTVREHKERFLVPFARTQVYRYSFSQIPSESGMDCHNT
;
A
#
# COMPACT_ATOMS: atom_id res chain seq x y z
N MET A 1 -0.34 14.92 -38.03
CA MET A 1 -1.76 15.19 -37.72
C MET A 1 -2.66 14.11 -38.26
N ASP A 2 -2.51 13.69 -39.52
CA ASP A 2 -3.35 12.64 -40.13
C ASP A 2 -3.47 11.37 -39.30
N LYS A 3 -2.37 10.87 -38.71
CA LYS A 3 -2.43 9.71 -37.81
C LYS A 3 -3.33 9.94 -36.61
N VAL A 4 -3.24 11.11 -35.97
CA VAL A 4 -4.09 11.47 -34.82
C VAL A 4 -5.55 11.56 -35.28
N SER A 5 -5.79 12.23 -36.41
CA SER A 5 -7.14 12.40 -36.95
C SER A 5 -7.80 11.06 -37.29
N ASN A 6 -7.10 10.18 -38.01
CA ASN A 6 -7.61 8.86 -38.39
C ASN A 6 -7.85 7.98 -37.15
N THR A 7 -6.91 7.98 -36.20
CA THR A 7 -7.06 7.19 -34.96
C THR A 7 -8.25 7.67 -34.13
N ALA A 8 -8.46 8.99 -34.02
CA ALA A 8 -9.58 9.55 -33.30
C ALA A 8 -10.93 9.18 -33.95
N GLU A 9 -11.02 9.26 -35.28
CA GLU A 9 -12.22 8.88 -36.02
C GLU A 9 -12.51 7.37 -35.95
N GLU A 10 -11.49 6.52 -36.02
CA GLU A 10 -11.62 5.07 -35.83
C GLU A 10 -12.14 4.73 -34.43
N ILE A 11 -11.52 5.26 -33.38
CA ILE A 11 -11.94 5.04 -31.99
C ILE A 11 -13.37 5.52 -31.78
N PHE A 12 -13.73 6.68 -32.33
CA PHE A 12 -15.07 7.25 -32.22
C PHE A 12 -16.13 6.39 -32.93
N LYS A 13 -15.81 5.87 -34.12
CA LYS A 13 -16.70 4.96 -34.87
C LYS A 13 -16.96 3.66 -34.12
N GLU A 14 -15.93 3.06 -33.54
CA GLU A 14 -16.05 1.82 -32.76
C GLU A 14 -16.76 2.02 -31.42
N ASN A 15 -16.65 3.21 -30.82
CA ASN A 15 -17.08 3.48 -29.44
C ASN A 15 -18.03 4.67 -29.35
N LYS A 16 -19.12 4.68 -30.12
CA LYS A 16 -20.07 5.81 -30.24
C LYS A 16 -20.64 6.35 -28.91
N SER A 17 -20.73 5.52 -27.87
CA SER A 17 -21.25 5.91 -26.55
C SER A 17 -20.15 6.43 -25.59
N SER A 18 -18.88 6.33 -25.97
CA SER A 18 -17.75 6.68 -25.11
C SER A 18 -17.50 8.19 -25.06
N ILE A 19 -16.87 8.60 -23.96
CA ILE A 19 -16.35 9.96 -23.79
C ILE A 19 -14.96 10.00 -24.44
N LEU A 20 -14.79 10.86 -25.44
CA LEU A 20 -13.53 11.05 -26.14
C LEU A 20 -12.85 12.32 -25.62
N TRP A 21 -11.62 12.20 -25.13
CA TRP A 21 -10.79 13.33 -24.74
C TRP A 21 -9.54 13.38 -25.62
N LEU A 22 -9.33 14.53 -26.26
CA LEU A 22 -8.14 14.83 -27.03
C LEU A 22 -7.53 16.12 -26.48
N GLY A 23 -6.25 16.11 -26.12
CA GLY A 23 -5.62 17.32 -25.60
C GLY A 23 -4.11 17.25 -25.61
N GLY A 24 -3.49 18.42 -25.52
CA GLY A 24 -2.03 18.56 -25.54
C GLY A 24 -1.58 19.84 -26.25
N ASP A 25 -0.27 19.96 -26.42
CA ASP A 25 0.38 21.02 -27.16
C ASP A 25 0.39 20.67 -28.66
N LEU A 26 -0.70 21.04 -29.35
CA LEU A 26 -0.86 20.76 -30.77
C LEU A 26 -0.29 21.86 -31.68
N ASN A 27 0.13 23.00 -31.10
CA ASN A 27 0.74 24.13 -31.81
C ASN A 27 0.04 24.45 -33.15
N LEU A 28 -1.28 24.64 -33.11
CA LEU A 28 -2.12 25.01 -34.26
C LEU A 28 -2.53 26.49 -34.19
N PRO A 29 -1.61 27.45 -34.46
CA PRO A 29 -1.86 28.88 -34.31
C PRO A 29 -2.78 29.45 -35.39
N ASP A 30 -2.94 28.76 -36.51
CA ASP A 30 -3.72 29.24 -37.67
C ASP A 30 -5.21 28.85 -37.57
N ILE A 31 -5.60 28.04 -36.57
CA ILE A 31 -7.00 27.69 -36.33
C ILE A 31 -7.61 28.72 -35.39
N ASP A 32 -8.65 29.41 -35.87
CA ASP A 32 -9.54 30.18 -35.02
C ASP A 32 -10.60 29.25 -34.43
N TRP A 33 -10.42 28.89 -33.16
CA TRP A 33 -11.31 27.99 -32.44
C TRP A 33 -12.69 28.58 -32.13
N THR A 34 -12.90 29.89 -32.31
CA THR A 34 -14.22 30.50 -32.13
C THR A 34 -15.11 30.31 -33.35
N SER A 35 -14.52 30.32 -34.55
CA SER A 35 -15.20 30.12 -35.83
C SER A 35 -14.94 28.73 -36.45
N ASN A 36 -14.09 27.91 -35.82
CA ASN A 36 -13.53 26.67 -36.38
C ASN A 36 -13.01 26.84 -37.81
N SER A 37 -12.39 27.99 -38.09
CA SER A 37 -11.86 28.32 -39.41
C SER A 37 -10.34 28.41 -39.39
N VAL A 38 -9.72 28.22 -40.55
CA VAL A 38 -8.26 28.36 -40.71
C VAL A 38 -7.96 29.75 -41.27
N SER A 39 -7.33 30.60 -40.47
CA SER A 39 -6.90 31.95 -40.83
C SER A 39 -5.39 32.09 -40.62
N GLY A 40 -4.61 31.59 -41.59
CA GLY A 40 -3.16 31.67 -41.52
C GLY A 40 -2.46 30.73 -42.51
N ASN A 41 -1.15 30.92 -42.62
CA ASN A 41 -0.26 30.17 -43.51
C ASN A 41 1.01 29.67 -42.79
N LYS A 42 1.01 29.56 -41.45
CA LYS A 42 2.20 29.07 -40.71
C LYS A 42 2.37 27.56 -40.88
N TYR A 43 1.27 26.83 -40.96
CA TYR A 43 1.23 25.41 -41.33
C TYR A 43 0.40 25.20 -42.59
N SER A 44 0.57 24.04 -43.23
CA SER A 44 -0.20 23.66 -44.42
C SER A 44 -1.71 23.76 -44.12
N THR A 45 -2.42 24.51 -44.95
CA THR A 45 -3.88 24.68 -44.87
C THR A 45 -4.59 23.33 -44.92
N GLN A 46 -4.05 22.36 -45.67
CA GLN A 46 -4.59 20.99 -45.74
C GLN A 46 -4.55 20.28 -44.37
N ILE A 47 -3.46 20.46 -43.61
CA ILE A 47 -3.30 19.83 -42.30
C ILE A 47 -4.26 20.46 -41.27
N ASN A 48 -4.39 21.79 -41.29
CA ASN A 48 -5.31 22.50 -40.41
C ASN A 48 -6.77 22.13 -40.72
N ASN A 49 -7.15 22.13 -42.00
CA ASN A 49 -8.49 21.73 -42.44
C ASN A 49 -8.78 20.27 -42.07
N ARG A 50 -7.85 19.34 -42.33
CA ARG A 50 -8.04 17.92 -41.96
C ARG A 50 -8.24 17.72 -40.45
N PHE A 51 -7.58 18.54 -39.63
CA PHE A 51 -7.79 18.51 -38.19
C PHE A 51 -9.16 19.07 -37.80
N VAL A 52 -9.57 20.20 -38.38
CA VAL A 52 -10.93 20.76 -38.19
C VAL A 52 -12.01 19.77 -38.62
N ASP A 53 -11.82 19.09 -39.75
CA ASP A 53 -12.74 18.05 -40.23
C ASP A 53 -12.89 16.93 -39.21
N MET A 54 -11.79 16.47 -38.60
CA MET A 54 -11.85 15.45 -37.55
C MET A 54 -12.54 15.95 -36.27
N VAL A 55 -12.29 17.21 -35.87
CA VAL A 55 -13.00 17.83 -34.74
C VAL A 55 -14.51 17.79 -35.00
N ASN A 56 -14.95 18.16 -36.20
CA ASN A 56 -16.36 18.14 -36.59
C ASN A 56 -16.92 16.70 -36.68
N ASN A 57 -16.20 15.77 -37.31
CA ASN A 57 -16.62 14.39 -37.50
C ASN A 57 -16.79 13.62 -36.17
N CYS A 58 -15.97 13.96 -35.17
CA CYS A 58 -16.01 13.36 -33.84
C CYS A 58 -16.89 14.16 -32.86
N CYS A 59 -17.58 15.20 -33.32
CA CYS A 59 -18.38 16.12 -32.51
C CYS A 59 -17.61 16.69 -31.29
N LEU A 60 -16.36 17.10 -31.49
CA LEU A 60 -15.48 17.57 -30.43
C LEU A 60 -15.59 19.09 -30.23
N ASP A 61 -15.74 19.53 -28.98
CA ASP A 61 -15.73 20.94 -28.61
C ASP A 61 -14.42 21.31 -27.90
N GLN A 62 -13.83 22.44 -28.29
CA GLN A 62 -12.64 22.99 -27.65
C GLN A 62 -13.03 23.78 -26.40
N VAL A 63 -12.59 23.33 -25.23
CA VAL A 63 -13.02 23.90 -23.93
C VAL A 63 -12.04 24.96 -23.39
N VAL A 64 -10.87 25.12 -24.03
CA VAL A 64 -9.84 26.06 -23.57
C VAL A 64 -10.06 27.44 -24.20
N THR A 65 -10.69 28.34 -23.45
CA THR A 65 -11.06 29.69 -23.92
C THR A 65 -10.09 30.79 -23.49
N PHE A 66 -8.91 30.43 -22.98
CA PHE A 66 -7.93 31.37 -22.46
C PHE A 66 -6.54 31.13 -23.04
N PRO A 67 -5.71 32.18 -23.16
CA PRO A 67 -4.34 32.01 -23.63
C PRO A 67 -3.50 31.27 -22.59
N THR A 68 -2.70 30.33 -23.09
CA THR A 68 -1.74 29.53 -22.32
C THR A 68 -0.33 30.07 -22.46
N ARG A 69 0.00 30.82 -23.53
CA ARG A 69 1.29 31.49 -23.72
C ARG A 69 1.12 32.89 -24.29
N GLY A 70 1.31 33.91 -23.45
CA GLY A 70 1.11 35.31 -23.86
C GLY A 70 -0.35 35.56 -24.24
N SER A 71 -0.61 35.88 -25.50
CA SER A 71 -1.95 36.01 -26.09
C SER A 71 -2.42 34.76 -26.85
N ALA A 72 -1.58 33.73 -26.98
CA ALA A 72 -1.90 32.53 -27.75
C ALA A 72 -2.42 31.37 -26.89
N THR A 73 -3.31 30.57 -27.46
CA THR A 73 -3.81 29.31 -26.90
C THR A 73 -3.13 28.15 -27.63
N LEU A 74 -2.10 27.56 -27.02
CA LEU A 74 -1.30 26.48 -27.64
C LEU A 74 -1.73 25.09 -27.14
N ASP A 75 -2.05 25.01 -25.85
CA ASP A 75 -2.54 23.78 -25.24
C ASP A 75 -4.06 23.73 -25.38
N ILE A 76 -4.55 22.72 -26.09
CA ILE A 76 -5.99 22.54 -26.32
C ILE A 76 -6.52 21.33 -25.55
N PHE A 77 -7.82 21.37 -25.30
CA PHE A 77 -8.58 20.25 -24.76
C PHE A 77 -9.92 20.18 -25.48
N LEU A 78 -10.15 19.07 -26.15
CA LEU A 78 -11.27 18.76 -27.03
C LEU A 78 -12.05 17.58 -26.43
N THR A 79 -13.37 17.68 -26.38
CA THR A 79 -14.24 16.62 -25.84
C THR A 79 -15.58 16.56 -26.57
N ASN A 80 -16.13 15.37 -26.76
CA ASN A 80 -17.48 15.18 -27.31
C ASN A 80 -18.59 15.36 -26.26
N ARG A 81 -18.23 15.60 -25.00
CA ARG A 81 -19.12 15.80 -23.87
C ARG A 81 -18.65 16.99 -23.03
N PRO A 82 -18.77 18.24 -23.53
CA PRO A 82 -18.35 19.43 -22.79
C PRO A 82 -19.11 19.59 -21.46
N SER A 83 -20.35 19.12 -21.37
CA SER A 83 -21.16 19.15 -20.14
C SER A 83 -20.56 18.37 -18.96
N LEU A 84 -19.63 17.45 -19.21
CA LEU A 84 -18.92 16.73 -18.16
C LEU A 84 -17.72 17.51 -17.60
N VAL A 85 -17.35 18.64 -18.20
CA VAL A 85 -16.23 19.47 -17.74
C VAL A 85 -16.73 20.47 -16.70
N ASN A 86 -16.36 20.24 -15.44
CA ASN A 86 -16.74 21.09 -14.32
C ASN A 86 -15.89 22.36 -14.23
N ARG A 87 -14.59 22.27 -14.59
CA ARG A 87 -13.65 23.39 -14.47
C ARG A 87 -12.55 23.30 -15.53
N CYS A 88 -12.35 24.40 -16.25
CA CYS A 88 -11.21 24.63 -17.13
C CYS A 88 -10.51 25.92 -16.65
N GLU A 89 -9.32 25.82 -16.04
CA GLU A 89 -8.58 27.01 -15.58
C GLU A 89 -7.10 26.94 -15.93
N PRO A 90 -6.45 28.09 -16.21
CA PRO A 90 -5.00 28.14 -16.32
C PRO A 90 -4.40 28.01 -14.92
N ILE A 91 -3.36 27.19 -14.79
CA ILE A 91 -2.55 27.10 -13.58
C ILE A 91 -1.08 27.45 -13.88
N PRO A 92 -0.31 27.93 -12.88
CA PRO A 92 1.08 28.34 -13.10
C PRO A 92 1.91 27.20 -13.69
N GLY A 93 2.36 27.36 -14.94
CA GLY A 93 3.11 26.32 -15.62
C GLY A 93 4.52 26.09 -15.09
N ILE A 94 5.11 24.97 -15.53
CA ILE A 94 6.48 24.58 -15.18
C ILE A 94 7.48 25.33 -16.08
N GLY A 95 7.13 25.49 -17.36
CA GLY A 95 7.90 26.19 -18.39
C GLY A 95 7.43 27.62 -18.63
N ASP A 96 7.41 28.01 -19.90
CA ASP A 96 7.05 29.34 -20.41
C ASP A 96 5.56 29.51 -20.77
N HIS A 97 4.83 28.41 -20.87
CA HIS A 97 3.36 28.37 -20.98
C HIS A 97 2.72 28.04 -19.62
N ASP A 98 1.47 28.46 -19.43
CA ASP A 98 0.58 28.06 -18.36
C ASP A 98 0.04 26.64 -18.62
N ILE A 99 -0.24 25.88 -17.57
CA ILE A 99 -0.82 24.53 -17.73
C ILE A 99 -2.35 24.67 -17.78
N VAL A 100 -2.99 23.95 -18.69
CA VAL A 100 -4.45 23.79 -18.71
C VAL A 100 -4.85 22.76 -17.66
N PHE A 101 -5.66 23.18 -16.69
CA PHE A 101 -6.24 22.29 -15.69
C PHE A 101 -7.70 22.01 -16.04
N ILE A 102 -8.02 20.72 -16.26
CA ILE A 102 -9.37 20.22 -16.51
C ILE A 102 -9.83 19.40 -15.30
N ASP A 103 -11.03 19.71 -14.81
CA ASP A 103 -11.79 18.92 -13.84
C ASP A 103 -13.01 18.37 -14.55
N SER A 104 -13.14 17.04 -14.64
CA SER A 104 -14.26 16.42 -15.37
C SER A 104 -14.76 15.17 -14.64
N ASN A 105 -16.08 14.99 -14.64
CA ASN A 105 -16.74 13.85 -14.03
C ASN A 105 -16.59 12.62 -14.93
N THR A 106 -15.69 11.72 -14.56
CA THR A 106 -15.53 10.41 -15.22
C THR A 106 -15.60 9.28 -14.21
N ILE A 107 -16.18 8.17 -14.66
CA ILE A 107 -16.24 6.94 -13.88
C ILE A 107 -14.98 6.14 -14.21
N ALA A 108 -13.89 6.44 -13.52
CA ALA A 108 -12.69 5.61 -13.57
C ALA A 108 -12.76 4.57 -12.44
N MET A 109 -12.94 3.29 -12.78
CA MET A 109 -12.87 2.19 -11.82
C MET A 109 -11.42 1.94 -11.41
N HIS A 110 -10.91 2.72 -10.46
CA HIS A 110 -9.62 2.43 -9.84
C HIS A 110 -9.82 1.64 -8.54
N PRO A 111 -9.08 0.53 -8.33
CA PRO A 111 -9.07 -0.12 -7.03
C PRO A 111 -8.58 0.89 -6.00
N LYS A 112 -9.45 1.27 -5.05
CA LYS A 112 -9.08 2.19 -3.98
C LYS A 112 -8.02 1.50 -3.12
N PRO A 113 -6.95 2.20 -2.71
CA PRO A 113 -5.97 1.62 -1.79
C PRO A 113 -6.68 1.18 -0.51
N THR A 114 -6.51 -0.09 -0.12
CA THR A 114 -7.08 -0.62 1.13
C THR A 114 -6.52 0.17 2.31
N GLN A 115 -7.40 0.83 3.06
CA GLN A 115 -6.99 1.52 4.27
C GLN A 115 -6.75 0.50 5.37
N ARG A 116 -5.63 0.64 6.08
CA ARG A 116 -5.29 -0.18 7.24
C ARG A 116 -5.30 0.64 8.52
N LYS A 117 -5.76 0.05 9.62
CA LYS A 117 -5.63 0.60 10.96
C LYS A 117 -4.15 0.64 11.35
N ILE A 118 -3.67 1.77 11.84
CA ILE A 118 -2.30 1.98 12.29
C ILE A 118 -2.34 2.47 13.73
N TYR A 119 -1.80 1.68 14.64
CA TYR A 119 -1.62 2.05 16.04
C TYR A 119 -0.49 3.07 16.22
N ILE A 120 -0.77 4.12 17.01
CA ILE A 120 0.13 5.24 17.27
C ILE A 120 0.78 5.02 18.64
N TRP A 121 1.71 4.08 18.70
CA TRP A 121 2.43 3.68 19.91
C TRP A 121 3.16 4.81 20.65
N LYS A 122 3.49 5.91 19.97
CA LYS A 122 4.08 7.10 20.61
C LYS A 122 3.13 7.81 21.57
N ARG A 123 1.83 7.54 21.48
CA ARG A 123 0.77 8.11 22.32
C ARG A 123 0.07 7.03 23.14
N ALA A 124 0.68 5.85 23.26
CA ALA A 124 0.12 4.76 24.06
C ALA A 124 0.38 5.03 25.55
N ASP A 125 -0.60 4.73 26.38
CA ASP A 125 -0.46 4.76 27.84
C ASP A 125 0.09 3.42 28.32
N ILE A 126 1.42 3.33 28.45
CA ILE A 126 2.11 2.07 28.77
C ILE A 126 1.85 1.62 30.20
N GLU A 127 1.84 2.56 31.15
CA GLU A 127 1.64 2.22 32.56
C GLU A 127 0.23 1.70 32.80
N LYS A 128 -0.78 2.28 32.14
CA LYS A 128 -2.14 1.75 32.19
C LYS A 128 -2.29 0.38 31.51
N MET A 129 -1.56 0.13 30.42
CA MET A 129 -1.55 -1.21 29.80
C MET A 129 -0.99 -2.27 30.75
N LYS A 130 0.09 -1.95 31.48
CA LYS A 130 0.67 -2.86 32.47
C LYS A 130 -0.30 -3.15 33.62
N SER A 131 -0.94 -2.12 34.18
CA SER A 131 -1.90 -2.31 35.27
C SER A 131 -3.11 -3.15 34.83
N GLU A 132 -3.66 -2.89 33.64
CA GLU A 132 -4.75 -3.70 33.08
C GLU A 132 -4.31 -5.13 32.74
N ALA A 133 -3.06 -5.34 32.29
CA ALA A 133 -2.52 -6.67 32.04
C ALA A 133 -2.31 -7.47 33.33
N LEU A 134 -1.88 -6.81 34.42
CA LEU A 134 -1.76 -7.42 35.74
C LEU A 134 -3.13 -7.84 36.27
N GLU A 135 -4.14 -6.99 36.11
CA GLU A 135 -5.53 -7.32 36.48
C GLU A 135 -6.06 -8.50 35.67
N LEU A 136 -5.82 -8.51 34.36
CA LEU A 136 -6.15 -9.63 33.48
C LEU A 136 -5.51 -10.93 33.96
N SER A 137 -4.25 -10.88 34.42
CA SER A 137 -3.54 -12.04 34.97
C SER A 137 -4.20 -12.59 36.21
N LYS A 138 -4.58 -11.72 37.16
CA LYS A 138 -5.27 -12.13 38.38
C LYS A 138 -6.60 -12.81 38.07
N ILE A 139 -7.39 -12.22 37.17
CA ILE A 139 -8.68 -12.78 36.76
C ILE A 139 -8.49 -14.13 36.08
N PHE A 140 -7.49 -14.27 35.19
CA PHE A 140 -7.21 -15.52 34.50
C PHE A 140 -6.94 -16.67 35.48
N HIS A 141 -6.05 -16.47 36.46
CA HIS A 141 -5.72 -17.50 37.44
C HIS A 141 -6.86 -17.79 38.43
N GLY A 142 -7.83 -16.88 38.59
CA GLY A 142 -9.04 -17.13 39.36
C GLY A 142 -10.09 -17.97 38.61
N LEU A 143 -10.07 -17.95 37.27
CA LEU A 143 -11.07 -18.61 36.43
C LEU A 143 -10.60 -19.94 35.82
N TYR A 144 -9.31 -20.07 35.52
CA TYR A 144 -8.77 -21.18 34.75
C TYR A 144 -7.67 -21.93 35.50
N ASN A 145 -7.60 -23.23 35.26
CA ASN A 145 -6.57 -24.14 35.77
C ASN A 145 -6.03 -25.04 34.64
N ALA A 146 -5.10 -25.94 34.96
CA ALA A 146 -4.45 -26.81 33.97
C ALA A 146 -5.40 -27.77 33.21
N GLN A 147 -6.59 -28.03 33.75
CA GLN A 147 -7.61 -28.91 33.15
C GLN A 147 -8.67 -28.14 32.36
N SER A 148 -8.64 -26.80 32.38
CA SER A 148 -9.58 -25.97 31.64
C SER A 148 -9.41 -26.11 30.11
N SER A 149 -10.46 -25.77 29.37
CA SER A 149 -10.45 -25.82 27.90
C SER A 149 -9.42 -24.84 27.31
N ILE A 150 -8.48 -25.36 26.52
CA ILE A 150 -7.47 -24.55 25.80
C ILE A 150 -8.12 -23.49 24.89
N SER A 151 -9.28 -23.82 24.29
CA SER A 151 -9.98 -22.87 23.43
C SER A 151 -10.54 -21.67 24.21
N GLU A 152 -11.08 -21.91 25.41
CA GLU A 152 -11.65 -20.86 26.27
C GLU A 152 -10.55 -19.99 26.88
N MET A 153 -9.49 -20.63 27.39
CA MET A 153 -8.30 -19.94 27.89
C MET A 153 -7.70 -19.02 26.82
N TRP A 154 -7.55 -19.52 25.59
CA TRP A 154 -7.01 -18.73 24.49
C TRP A 154 -7.91 -17.54 24.11
N GLU A 155 -9.22 -17.75 24.00
CA GLU A 155 -10.15 -16.67 23.65
C GLU A 155 -10.21 -15.60 24.74
N PHE A 156 -10.10 -15.98 26.02
CA PHE A 156 -9.95 -15.04 27.12
C PHE A 156 -8.67 -14.20 26.99
N ILE A 157 -7.52 -14.83 26.78
CA ILE A 157 -6.23 -14.14 26.63
C ILE A 157 -6.28 -13.19 25.44
N LYS A 158 -6.73 -13.68 24.29
CA LYS A 158 -6.83 -12.93 23.03
C LYS A 158 -7.75 -11.72 23.16
N SER A 159 -8.95 -11.91 23.70
CA SER A 159 -9.93 -10.83 23.88
C SER A 159 -9.45 -9.79 24.89
N GLY A 160 -8.85 -10.23 26.01
CA GLY A 160 -8.24 -9.35 27.01
C GLY A 160 -7.12 -8.48 26.44
N LEU A 161 -6.18 -9.09 25.71
CA LEU A 161 -5.08 -8.37 25.06
C LEU A 161 -5.57 -7.40 23.99
N LYS A 162 -6.57 -7.80 23.19
CA LYS A 162 -7.16 -6.92 22.17
C LYS A 162 -7.84 -5.71 22.81
N ASN A 163 -8.56 -5.92 23.92
CA ASN A 163 -9.20 -4.84 24.67
C ASN A 163 -8.17 -3.85 25.23
N ILE A 164 -7.11 -4.34 25.88
CA ILE A 164 -6.01 -3.50 26.39
C ILE A 164 -5.39 -2.68 25.25
N GLN A 165 -5.14 -3.31 24.09
CA GLN A 165 -4.58 -2.64 22.92
C GLN A 165 -5.50 -1.53 22.39
N ASP A 166 -6.78 -1.83 22.20
CA ASP A 166 -7.73 -0.90 21.59
C ASP A 166 -8.11 0.26 22.52
N LYS A 167 -8.14 0.03 23.84
CA LYS A 167 -8.45 1.05 24.84
C LYS A 167 -7.29 2.03 25.06
N ASN A 168 -6.06 1.54 25.08
CA ASN A 168 -4.89 2.32 25.51
C ASN A 168 -3.99 2.81 24.37
N VAL A 169 -4.20 2.33 23.14
CA VAL A 169 -3.37 2.71 21.98
C VAL A 169 -4.20 3.44 20.93
N PRO A 170 -4.07 4.78 20.83
CA PRO A 170 -4.74 5.54 19.78
C PRO A 170 -4.38 5.01 18.40
N SER A 171 -5.37 4.92 17.50
CA SER A 171 -5.17 4.43 16.14
C SER A 171 -5.63 5.43 15.09
N LYS A 172 -5.12 5.29 13.87
CA LYS A 172 -5.58 6.05 12.71
C LYS A 172 -5.62 5.15 11.48
N MET A 173 -6.49 5.48 10.53
CA MET A 173 -6.47 4.83 9.22
C MET A 173 -5.32 5.37 8.38
N SER A 174 -4.68 4.48 7.61
CA SER A 174 -3.66 4.88 6.64
C SER A 174 -4.25 5.83 5.61
N SER A 175 -3.51 6.89 5.28
CA SER A 175 -3.93 7.81 4.23
C SER A 175 -3.86 7.14 2.86
N THR A 176 -4.91 7.31 2.07
CA THR A 176 -4.92 6.93 0.64
C THR A 176 -4.26 7.99 -0.23
N ARG A 177 -3.97 9.18 0.31
CA ARG A 177 -3.38 10.26 -0.47
C ARG A 177 -1.91 9.99 -0.70
N PHE A 178 -1.52 10.02 -1.98
CA PHE A 178 -0.13 10.04 -2.35
C PHE A 178 0.57 11.27 -1.74
N HIS A 179 1.66 11.02 -1.02
CA HIS A 179 2.44 12.08 -0.39
C HIS A 179 3.90 11.96 -0.78
N GLN A 180 4.43 13.04 -1.35
CA GLN A 180 5.86 13.20 -1.61
C GLN A 180 6.55 13.73 -0.34
N PRO A 181 7.50 13.01 0.25
CA PRO A 181 8.11 13.38 1.53
C PRO A 181 8.81 14.76 1.51
N TRP A 182 9.37 15.16 0.36
CA TRP A 182 10.01 16.47 0.20
C TRP A 182 9.02 17.64 0.06
N ILE A 183 7.70 17.39 -0.06
CA ILE A 183 6.66 18.43 -0.14
C ILE A 183 6.07 18.67 1.26
N ASN A 184 6.86 19.30 2.12
CA ASN A 184 6.48 19.64 3.48
C ASN A 184 5.57 20.90 3.55
N GLY A 185 5.25 21.34 4.78
CA GLY A 185 4.41 22.51 5.03
C GLY A 185 4.97 23.81 4.44
N THR A 186 6.29 24.01 4.46
CA THR A 186 6.92 25.23 3.92
C THR A 186 6.80 25.28 2.40
N ILE A 187 7.08 24.17 1.70
CA ILE A 187 6.90 24.06 0.25
C ILE A 187 5.43 24.25 -0.16
N LYS A 188 4.48 23.70 0.62
CA LYS A 188 3.05 23.92 0.40
C LYS A 188 2.67 25.40 0.50
N ARG A 189 3.18 26.15 1.50
CA ARG A 189 2.95 27.59 1.63
C ARG A 189 3.51 28.37 0.44
N ILE A 190 4.72 28.04 -0.01
CA ILE A 190 5.34 28.67 -1.19
C ILE A 190 4.50 28.42 -2.45
N LYS A 191 4.02 27.18 -2.67
CA LYS A 191 3.12 26.84 -3.79
C LYS A 191 1.81 27.64 -3.74
N ARG A 192 1.19 27.78 -2.56
CA ARG A 192 -0.02 28.61 -2.37
C ARG A 192 0.25 30.08 -2.68
N ARG A 193 1.38 30.63 -2.21
CA ARG A 193 1.80 32.01 -2.50
C ARG A 193 2.00 32.23 -4.00
N LYS A 194 2.61 31.27 -4.70
CA LYS A 194 2.74 31.27 -6.16
C LYS A 194 1.37 31.31 -6.85
N LYS A 195 0.43 30.42 -6.47
CA LYS A 195 -0.93 30.40 -7.03
C LYS A 195 -1.68 31.72 -6.80
N LYS A 196 -1.60 32.30 -5.59
CA LYS A 196 -2.24 33.59 -5.26
C LYS A 196 -1.66 34.73 -6.11
N ALA A 197 -0.33 34.81 -6.24
CA ALA A 197 0.33 35.83 -7.05
C ALA A 197 -0.01 35.70 -8.54
N PHE A 198 -0.08 34.47 -9.05
CA PHE A 198 -0.51 34.18 -10.42
C PHE A 198 -1.94 34.63 -10.69
N LYS A 199 -2.90 34.24 -9.83
CA LYS A 199 -4.30 34.66 -9.97
C LYS A 199 -4.39 36.18 -10.00
N LYS A 200 -3.69 36.87 -9.09
CA LYS A 200 -3.65 38.34 -9.07
C LYS A 200 -3.08 38.92 -10.36
N ALA A 201 -1.94 38.42 -10.85
CA ALA A 201 -1.31 38.90 -12.08
C ALA A 201 -2.21 38.72 -13.32
N ARG A 202 -2.98 37.62 -13.39
CA ARG A 202 -3.96 37.41 -14.48
C ARG A 202 -5.16 38.34 -14.37
N THR A 203 -5.65 38.60 -13.15
CA THR A 203 -6.79 39.49 -12.93
C THR A 203 -6.43 40.96 -13.19
N THR A 204 -5.31 41.45 -12.65
CA THR A 204 -4.97 42.87 -12.74
C THR A 204 -4.31 43.24 -14.06
N LYS A 205 -3.72 42.27 -14.78
CA LYS A 205 -2.90 42.48 -15.99
C LYS A 205 -1.80 43.53 -15.81
N SER A 206 -1.42 43.83 -14.57
CA SER A 206 -0.43 44.87 -14.22
C SER A 206 0.99 44.33 -14.34
N THR A 207 1.88 45.12 -14.93
CA THR A 207 3.32 44.81 -15.03
C THR A 207 3.97 44.58 -13.66
N LYS A 208 3.53 45.32 -12.63
CA LYS A 208 4.01 45.17 -11.23
C LYS A 208 3.64 43.81 -10.64
N ASP A 209 2.38 43.40 -10.77
CA ASP A 209 1.92 42.10 -10.27
C ASP A 209 2.51 40.94 -11.07
N LEU A 210 2.70 41.11 -12.39
CA LEU A 210 3.38 40.13 -13.23
C LEU A 210 4.85 39.95 -12.83
N LYS A 211 5.58 41.04 -12.59
CA LYS A 211 6.98 41.00 -12.09
C LYS A 211 7.05 40.31 -10.73
N ARG A 212 6.13 40.63 -9.82
CA ARG A 212 6.01 39.97 -8.50
C ARG A 212 5.76 38.47 -8.64
N TYR A 213 4.85 38.06 -9.52
CA TYR A 213 4.59 36.65 -9.81
C TYR A 213 5.84 35.95 -10.36
N LYS A 214 6.53 36.53 -11.34
CA LYS A 214 7.77 35.97 -11.92
C LYS A 214 8.85 35.74 -10.85
N THR A 215 9.05 36.70 -9.94
CA THR A 215 9.98 36.56 -8.81
C THR A 215 9.58 35.41 -7.88
N ILE A 216 8.30 35.33 -7.51
CA ILE A 216 7.78 34.25 -6.65
C ILE A 216 7.88 32.89 -7.35
N LYS A 217 7.63 32.81 -8.67
CA LYS A 217 7.77 31.60 -9.48
C LYS A 217 9.20 31.08 -9.44
N LYS A 218 10.19 31.94 -9.74
CA LYS A 218 11.62 31.58 -9.73
C LYS A 218 12.09 31.10 -8.36
N SER A 219 11.74 31.84 -7.30
CA SER A 219 12.03 31.45 -5.92
C SER A 219 11.36 30.12 -5.55
N SER A 220 10.10 29.92 -5.92
CA SER A 220 9.37 28.67 -5.66
C SER A 220 10.00 27.46 -6.35
N GLN A 221 10.47 27.61 -7.59
CA GLN A 221 11.15 26.54 -8.32
C GLN A 221 12.48 26.17 -7.65
N LYS A 222 13.27 27.18 -7.25
CA LYS A 222 14.53 26.98 -6.52
C LYS A 222 14.32 26.20 -5.23
N GLU A 223 13.36 26.61 -4.40
CA GLU A 223 13.06 25.93 -3.13
C GLU A 223 12.52 24.51 -3.32
N CYS A 224 11.68 24.27 -4.34
CA CYS A 224 11.22 22.91 -4.65
C CYS A 224 12.37 22.00 -5.10
N LYS A 225 13.28 22.50 -5.95
CA LYS A 225 14.46 21.76 -6.41
C LYS A 225 15.42 21.48 -5.25
N LYS A 226 15.64 22.45 -4.37
CA LYS A 226 16.45 22.31 -3.15
C LYS A 226 15.86 21.23 -2.24
N ALA A 227 14.57 21.29 -1.92
CA ALA A 227 13.91 20.30 -1.07
C ALA A 227 13.99 18.88 -1.63
N TYR A 228 13.81 18.70 -2.94
CA TYR A 228 13.99 17.40 -3.59
C TYR A 228 15.44 16.92 -3.49
N SER A 229 16.41 17.78 -3.80
CA SER A 229 17.83 17.42 -3.80
C SER A 229 18.33 17.05 -2.39
N THR A 230 17.90 17.79 -1.37
CA THR A 230 18.18 17.46 0.04
C THR A 230 17.62 16.09 0.39
N TYR A 231 16.35 15.83 0.06
CA TYR A 231 15.73 14.53 0.33
C TYR A 231 16.46 13.35 -0.35
N ILE A 232 16.90 13.52 -1.59
CA ILE A 232 17.67 12.48 -2.30
C ILE A 232 19.03 12.26 -1.63
N ARG A 233 19.72 13.34 -1.24
CA ARG A 233 21.00 13.26 -0.53
C ARG A 233 20.85 12.50 0.79
N ASP A 234 19.80 12.79 1.55
CA ASP A 234 19.53 12.14 2.84
C ASP A 234 19.25 10.64 2.69
N ILE A 235 18.70 10.22 1.55
CA ILE A 235 18.44 8.80 1.24
C ILE A 235 19.72 8.04 0.86
N ILE A 236 20.65 8.72 0.17
CA ILE A 236 21.87 8.12 -0.39
C ILE A 236 23.05 8.22 0.60
N SER A 237 22.91 8.99 1.69
CA SER A 237 23.97 9.23 2.67
C SER A 237 24.59 7.91 3.21
N PRO A 238 25.93 7.83 3.38
CA PRO A 238 26.63 6.63 3.88
C PRO A 238 26.09 6.10 5.21
N GLU A 239 25.57 6.97 6.08
CA GLU A 239 24.93 6.63 7.35
C GLU A 239 23.68 5.74 7.19
N GLN A 240 23.03 5.77 6.01
CA GLN A 240 21.89 4.90 5.69
C GLN A 240 22.30 3.49 5.26
N LYS A 241 23.61 3.15 5.13
CA LYS A 241 24.06 1.77 4.83
C LYS A 241 23.57 0.75 5.86
N SER A 242 23.40 1.16 7.12
CA SER A 242 22.84 0.34 8.20
C SER A 242 21.33 0.11 8.11
N SER A 243 20.60 0.95 7.34
CA SER A 243 19.13 0.88 7.25
C SER A 243 18.59 1.25 5.85
N PRO A 244 18.84 0.43 4.81
CA PRO A 244 18.52 0.74 3.42
C PRO A 244 17.02 0.78 3.08
N LYS A 245 16.13 0.68 4.09
CA LYS A 245 14.67 0.66 3.93
C LYS A 245 14.14 1.91 3.22
N LYS A 246 14.66 3.10 3.53
CA LYS A 246 14.19 4.36 2.91
C LYS A 246 14.57 4.41 1.42
N PHE A 247 15.78 3.98 1.09
CA PHE A 247 16.25 3.87 -0.29
C PHE A 247 15.41 2.89 -1.10
N TRP A 248 15.25 1.65 -0.63
CA TRP A 248 14.45 0.65 -1.35
C TRP A 248 12.98 1.04 -1.46
N SER A 249 12.42 1.70 -0.44
CA SER A 249 11.06 2.27 -0.50
C SER A 249 10.96 3.36 -1.57
N PHE A 250 11.95 4.26 -1.67
CA PHE A 250 12.00 5.27 -2.72
C PHE A 250 12.07 4.66 -4.12
N ILE A 251 12.97 3.68 -4.34
CA ILE A 251 13.10 2.98 -5.63
C ILE A 251 11.81 2.25 -5.98
N LYS A 252 11.18 1.53 -5.03
CA LYS A 252 9.90 0.85 -5.26
C LYS A 252 8.80 1.83 -5.69
N ASN A 253 8.74 3.00 -5.09
CA ASN A 253 7.77 4.05 -5.45
C ASN A 253 8.04 4.71 -6.81
N LYS A 254 9.24 4.54 -7.38
CA LYS A 254 9.62 5.03 -8.71
C LYS A 254 9.37 4.03 -9.84
N ARG A 255 9.15 2.75 -9.51
CA ARG A 255 8.82 1.73 -10.51
C ARG A 255 7.39 1.96 -11.01
N CYS A 256 7.22 1.98 -12.33
CA CYS A 256 5.92 2.09 -12.99
C CYS A 256 5.12 0.78 -12.93
N GLU A 257 5.80 -0.36 -12.71
CA GLU A 257 5.23 -1.71 -12.66
C GLU A 257 4.72 -2.08 -11.26
N ASN A 258 3.86 -1.26 -10.65
CA ASN A 258 3.13 -1.67 -9.44
C ASN A 258 1.83 -2.41 -9.80
N GLY A 259 1.82 -3.17 -10.90
CA GLY A 259 0.84 -4.23 -11.09
C GLY A 259 1.10 -5.27 -10.01
N GLY A 260 0.09 -5.60 -9.21
CA GLY A 260 0.20 -6.69 -8.24
C GLY A 260 0.45 -8.03 -8.93
N VAL A 261 0.05 -9.13 -8.30
CA VAL A 261 -0.02 -10.41 -9.03
C VAL A 261 -0.90 -10.20 -10.26
N ALA A 262 -0.39 -10.56 -11.45
CA ALA A 262 -1.14 -10.46 -12.69
C ALA A 262 -2.48 -11.21 -12.57
N PRO A 263 -3.51 -10.84 -13.35
CA PRO A 263 -4.73 -11.63 -13.40
C PRO A 263 -4.40 -13.12 -13.63
N LEU A 264 -5.01 -14.00 -12.83
CA LEU A 264 -4.76 -15.44 -12.89
C LEU A 264 -5.89 -16.11 -13.63
N ARG A 265 -5.56 -17.07 -14.49
CA ARG A 265 -6.55 -17.92 -15.17
C ARG A 265 -6.87 -19.13 -14.30
N ASN A 266 -8.15 -19.40 -14.09
CA ASN A 266 -8.61 -20.57 -13.37
C ASN A 266 -8.88 -21.74 -14.34
N THR A 267 -9.17 -22.93 -13.80
CA THR A 267 -9.45 -24.15 -14.58
C THR A 267 -10.73 -24.06 -15.42
N ASP A 268 -11.63 -23.12 -15.10
CA ASP A 268 -12.81 -22.75 -15.89
C ASP A 268 -12.47 -21.93 -17.16
N GLY A 269 -11.20 -21.58 -17.35
CA GLY A 269 -10.73 -20.78 -18.48
C GLY A 269 -10.90 -19.26 -18.31
N LEU A 270 -11.53 -18.79 -17.24
CA LEU A 270 -11.76 -17.38 -16.94
C LEU A 270 -10.56 -16.74 -16.23
N THR A 271 -10.40 -15.44 -16.42
CA THR A 271 -9.29 -14.65 -15.85
C THR A 271 -9.78 -13.77 -14.71
N TYR A 272 -9.19 -13.94 -13.54
CA TYR A 272 -9.58 -13.24 -12.32
C TYR A 272 -8.55 -12.20 -11.91
N SER A 273 -9.00 -10.95 -11.77
CA SER A 273 -8.19 -9.82 -11.31
C SER A 273 -8.31 -9.56 -9.79
N ASP A 274 -9.37 -10.08 -9.16
CA ASP A 274 -9.64 -9.93 -7.72
C ASP A 274 -8.63 -10.68 -6.84
N ASN A 275 -8.24 -10.07 -5.71
CA ASN A 275 -7.22 -10.62 -4.82
C ASN A 275 -7.69 -11.87 -4.08
N LYS A 276 -8.97 -11.94 -3.67
CA LYS A 276 -9.52 -13.12 -2.96
C LYS A 276 -9.59 -14.30 -3.91
N MET A 277 -10.10 -14.08 -5.11
CA MET A 277 -10.16 -15.13 -6.15
C MET A 277 -8.76 -15.62 -6.53
N LYS A 278 -7.79 -14.71 -6.73
CA LYS A 278 -6.39 -15.10 -6.97
C LYS A 278 -5.81 -15.97 -5.84
N ALA A 279 -6.03 -15.59 -4.58
CA ALA A 279 -5.55 -16.36 -3.43
C ALA A 279 -6.19 -17.76 -3.39
N ASN A 280 -7.49 -17.86 -3.68
CA ASN A 280 -8.20 -19.14 -3.73
C ASN A 280 -7.69 -20.03 -4.88
N ILE A 281 -7.48 -19.47 -6.07
CA ILE A 281 -6.91 -20.21 -7.22
C ILE A 281 -5.54 -20.80 -6.85
N LEU A 282 -4.67 -19.98 -6.24
CA LEU A 282 -3.36 -20.44 -5.78
C LEU A 282 -3.48 -21.49 -4.68
N ASN A 283 -4.34 -21.29 -3.69
CA ASN A 283 -4.57 -22.25 -2.61
C ASN A 283 -5.06 -23.60 -3.14
N ASN A 284 -6.02 -23.58 -4.08
CA ASN A 284 -6.56 -24.78 -4.71
C ASN A 284 -5.47 -25.52 -5.50
N GLN A 285 -4.66 -24.77 -6.27
CA GLN A 285 -3.53 -25.33 -6.99
C GLN A 285 -2.49 -25.92 -6.06
N PHE A 286 -2.16 -25.28 -4.93
CA PHE A 286 -1.22 -25.86 -3.97
C PHE A 286 -1.81 -27.09 -3.30
N SER A 287 -3.10 -27.05 -2.92
CA SER A 287 -3.78 -28.19 -2.32
C SER A 287 -3.83 -29.42 -3.23
N SER A 288 -3.93 -29.23 -4.54
CA SER A 288 -4.02 -30.34 -5.50
C SER A 288 -2.71 -31.09 -5.71
N VAL A 289 -1.55 -30.45 -5.43
CA VAL A 289 -0.24 -31.12 -5.48
C VAL A 289 0.00 -31.98 -4.24
N PHE A 290 -0.72 -31.74 -3.13
CA PHE A 290 -0.66 -32.63 -1.97
C PHE A 290 -1.48 -33.88 -2.26
N ASN A 291 -0.81 -35.02 -2.37
CA ASN A 291 -1.44 -36.30 -2.61
C ASN A 291 -2.31 -36.70 -1.40
N SER A 292 -3.64 -36.58 -1.54
CA SER A 292 -4.62 -37.16 -0.62
C SER A 292 -4.67 -38.69 -0.70
N ASN A 293 -4.05 -39.28 -1.72
CA ASN A 293 -4.00 -40.73 -1.98
C ASN A 293 -2.75 -41.41 -1.40
N GLU A 294 -2.15 -40.87 -0.34
CA GLU A 294 -1.26 -41.72 0.46
C GLU A 294 -2.10 -42.79 1.14
N ASP A 295 -1.81 -44.05 0.81
CA ASP A 295 -2.45 -45.20 1.42
C ASP A 295 -2.07 -45.27 2.90
N LYS A 296 -2.88 -44.64 3.76
CA LYS A 296 -2.66 -44.58 5.21
C LYS A 296 -2.64 -45.97 5.85
N THR A 297 -3.12 -47.00 5.14
CA THR A 297 -3.08 -48.40 5.58
C THR A 297 -1.64 -48.94 5.62
N THR A 298 -0.72 -48.35 4.84
CA THR A 298 0.71 -48.72 4.79
C THR A 298 1.60 -47.76 5.58
N ILE A 299 1.03 -46.96 6.50
CA ILE A 299 1.86 -46.33 7.54
C ILE A 299 2.36 -47.47 8.41
N LYS A 300 3.62 -47.91 8.20
CA LYS A 300 4.28 -48.90 9.05
C LYS A 300 4.01 -48.51 10.50
N LYS A 301 3.27 -49.34 11.24
CA LYS A 301 3.14 -49.19 12.70
C LYS A 301 4.55 -48.99 13.22
N MET A 302 4.81 -47.81 13.80
CA MET A 302 6.10 -47.49 14.39
C MET A 302 6.47 -48.68 15.29
N LYS A 303 7.62 -49.31 15.02
CA LYS A 303 8.19 -50.28 15.97
C LYS A 303 8.24 -49.59 17.33
N THR A 304 7.98 -50.33 18.41
CA THR A 304 8.13 -49.82 19.78
C THR A 304 9.44 -49.04 19.87
N ASN A 305 9.31 -47.74 20.17
CA ASN A 305 10.44 -46.82 20.14
C ASN A 305 11.52 -47.34 21.11
N PRO A 306 12.75 -47.63 20.67
CA PRO A 306 13.79 -48.20 21.55
C PRO A 306 14.36 -47.18 22.54
N TYR A 307 13.90 -45.93 22.47
CA TYR A 307 14.33 -44.83 23.33
C TYR A 307 13.43 -44.71 24.57
N PRO A 308 13.99 -44.27 25.72
CA PRO A 308 13.21 -44.01 26.92
C PRO A 308 12.08 -43.00 26.65
N HIS A 309 11.04 -43.07 27.48
CA HIS A 309 9.94 -42.10 27.43
C HIS A 309 10.51 -40.69 27.68
N MET A 310 10.10 -39.73 26.85
CA MET A 310 10.49 -38.33 27.04
C MET A 310 10.00 -37.86 28.41
N GLU A 311 10.84 -37.15 29.15
CA GLU A 311 10.47 -36.55 30.43
C GLU A 311 9.36 -35.49 30.25
N ASN A 312 8.63 -35.22 31.32
CA ASN A 312 7.57 -34.22 31.30
C ASN A 312 8.15 -32.84 31.00
N ILE A 313 7.65 -32.22 29.92
CA ILE A 313 8.06 -30.88 29.53
C ILE A 313 7.45 -29.89 30.53
N THR A 314 8.32 -29.18 31.24
CA THR A 314 7.93 -28.12 32.18
C THR A 314 8.21 -26.76 31.56
N ILE A 315 7.20 -25.91 31.50
CA ILE A 315 7.31 -24.56 30.94
C ILE A 315 7.55 -23.55 32.05
N TRP A 316 8.66 -22.83 31.95
CA TRP A 316 9.07 -21.86 32.95
C TRP A 316 8.68 -20.43 32.55
N GLU A 317 8.16 -19.67 33.52
CA GLU A 317 7.76 -18.27 33.33
C GLU A 317 8.92 -17.39 32.82
N ASN A 318 10.11 -17.56 33.41
CA ASN A 318 11.31 -16.84 32.99
C ASN A 318 11.65 -17.08 31.51
N GLY A 319 11.40 -18.29 31.00
CA GLY A 319 11.58 -18.64 29.60
C GLY A 319 10.63 -17.87 28.69
N ILE A 320 9.34 -17.82 29.05
CA ILE A 320 8.32 -17.06 28.32
C ILE A 320 8.61 -15.56 28.37
N HIS A 321 8.95 -15.04 29.54
CA HIS A 321 9.33 -13.64 29.69
C HIS A 321 10.49 -13.28 28.76
N LYS A 322 11.55 -14.10 28.72
CA LYS A 322 12.70 -13.93 27.82
C LYS A 322 12.28 -13.96 26.35
N LEU A 323 11.40 -14.88 25.95
CA LEU A 323 10.88 -14.96 24.58
C LEU A 323 10.10 -13.69 24.20
N LEU A 324 9.21 -13.20 25.07
CA LEU A 324 8.42 -11.99 24.85
C LEU A 324 9.31 -10.73 24.78
N SER A 325 10.26 -10.62 25.70
CA SER A 325 11.22 -9.52 25.75
C SER A 325 12.13 -9.46 24.50
N ASN A 326 12.38 -10.60 23.85
CA ASN A 326 13.17 -10.68 22.62
C ASN A 326 12.37 -10.52 21.33
N LEU A 327 11.05 -10.29 21.41
CA LEU A 327 10.23 -10.07 20.22
C LEU A 327 10.68 -8.84 19.43
N ASN A 328 10.66 -8.99 18.10
CA ASN A 328 10.91 -7.89 17.18
C ASN A 328 9.63 -7.04 17.00
N ILE A 329 9.65 -5.82 17.54
CA ILE A 329 8.55 -4.84 17.51
C ILE A 329 8.14 -4.39 16.09
N HIS A 330 8.95 -4.69 15.07
CA HIS A 330 8.69 -4.32 13.67
C HIS A 330 8.06 -5.45 12.86
N LYS A 331 7.92 -6.66 13.42
CA LYS A 331 7.18 -7.74 12.76
C LYS A 331 5.69 -7.39 12.68
N ALA A 332 5.04 -7.84 11.60
CA ALA A 332 3.61 -7.65 11.42
C ALA A 332 2.84 -8.54 12.40
N SER A 333 1.68 -8.05 12.84
CA SER A 333 0.70 -8.86 13.58
C SER A 333 0.19 -10.02 12.75
N GLY A 334 -0.17 -11.10 13.44
CA GLY A 334 -0.86 -12.23 12.85
C GLY A 334 -2.33 -11.91 12.52
N PRO A 335 -3.12 -12.92 12.12
CA PRO A 335 -4.57 -12.77 11.93
C PRO A 335 -5.33 -12.40 13.21
N ASP A 336 -4.69 -12.51 14.37
CA ASP A 336 -5.18 -12.10 15.69
C ASP A 336 -5.16 -10.57 15.91
N GLU A 337 -4.46 -9.81 15.06
CA GLU A 337 -4.30 -8.35 15.14
C GLU A 337 -3.61 -7.85 16.43
N ILE A 338 -3.00 -8.75 17.20
CA ILE A 338 -2.24 -8.43 18.40
C ILE A 338 -0.84 -7.98 17.98
N SER A 339 -0.38 -6.84 18.48
CA SER A 339 0.93 -6.31 18.11
C SER A 339 2.05 -6.94 18.93
N THR A 340 3.18 -7.24 18.30
CA THR A 340 4.40 -7.68 19.01
C THR A 340 4.91 -6.62 19.99
N ARG A 341 4.58 -5.34 19.71
CA ARG A 341 4.94 -4.22 20.57
C ARG A 341 4.14 -4.18 21.86
N LEU A 342 2.86 -4.55 21.83
CA LEU A 342 2.05 -4.75 23.05
C LEU A 342 2.72 -5.81 23.91
N LEU A 343 2.92 -7.01 23.35
CA LEU A 343 3.45 -8.17 24.09
C LEU A 343 4.80 -7.90 24.73
N LYS A 344 5.67 -7.19 24.03
CA LYS A 344 6.97 -6.79 24.59
C LYS A 344 6.83 -5.76 25.71
N SER A 345 5.83 -4.87 25.65
CA SER A 345 5.63 -3.81 26.66
C SER A 345 5.00 -4.30 27.97
N ILE A 346 4.20 -5.37 27.91
CA ILE A 346 3.54 -6.01 29.06
C ILE A 346 4.08 -7.43 29.33
N ALA A 347 5.31 -7.69 28.88
CA ALA A 347 5.92 -9.01 29.00
C ALA A 347 5.93 -9.56 30.44
N PRO A 348 6.33 -8.79 31.49
CA PRO A 348 6.34 -9.34 32.84
C PRO A 348 4.93 -9.66 33.35
N GLU A 349 3.92 -8.86 33.02
CA GLU A 349 2.56 -9.05 33.53
C GLU A 349 1.82 -10.22 32.85
N ILE A 350 2.14 -10.53 31.59
CA ILE A 350 1.44 -11.55 30.79
C ILE A 350 2.15 -12.92 30.80
N SER A 351 3.42 -12.97 31.22
CA SER A 351 4.19 -14.21 31.28
C SER A 351 3.55 -15.30 32.16
N PRO A 352 3.00 -15.00 33.36
CA PRO A 352 2.34 -16.01 34.20
C PRO A 352 1.13 -16.68 33.51
N ILE A 353 0.29 -15.86 32.87
CA ILE A 353 -0.90 -16.31 32.12
C ILE A 353 -0.49 -17.29 31.03
N LEU A 354 0.49 -16.89 30.21
CA LEU A 354 0.95 -17.70 29.09
C LEU A 354 1.63 -18.98 29.56
N THR A 355 2.33 -18.95 30.69
CA THR A 355 2.99 -20.15 31.26
C THR A 355 1.95 -21.21 31.59
N THR A 356 0.89 -20.83 32.27
CA THR A 356 -0.21 -21.74 32.62
C THR A 356 -0.91 -22.27 31.38
N PHE A 357 -1.17 -21.39 30.41
CA PHE A 357 -1.80 -21.76 29.15
C PHE A 357 -0.96 -22.74 28.32
N PHE A 358 0.33 -22.47 28.16
CA PHE A 358 1.21 -23.34 27.41
C PHE A 358 1.41 -24.68 28.11
N GLN A 359 1.52 -24.70 29.45
CA GLN A 359 1.63 -25.95 30.19
C GLN A 359 0.37 -26.81 30.01
N ALA A 360 -0.81 -26.20 30.19
CA ALA A 360 -2.08 -26.89 29.93
C ALA A 360 -2.18 -27.42 28.49
N SER A 361 -1.70 -26.66 27.50
CA SER A 361 -1.69 -27.08 26.10
C SER A 361 -0.78 -28.28 25.84
N VAL A 362 0.39 -28.34 26.49
CA VAL A 362 1.31 -29.49 26.42
C VAL A 362 0.70 -30.70 27.13
N ASP A 363 0.18 -30.54 28.34
CA ASP A 363 -0.37 -31.62 29.16
C ASP A 363 -1.61 -32.27 28.49
N GLN A 364 -2.47 -31.45 27.88
CA GLN A 364 -3.67 -31.92 27.18
C GLN A 364 -3.40 -32.34 25.73
N GLY A 365 -2.24 -32.00 25.17
CA GLY A 365 -1.91 -32.24 23.75
C GLY A 365 -2.84 -31.52 22.76
N THR A 366 -3.47 -30.42 23.16
CA THR A 366 -4.42 -29.66 22.34
C THR A 366 -3.94 -28.24 22.06
N LEU A 367 -4.28 -27.71 20.88
CA LEU A 367 -3.93 -26.35 20.44
C LEU A 367 -5.19 -25.57 20.05
N PRO A 368 -5.20 -24.23 20.21
CA PRO A 368 -6.31 -23.41 19.74
C PRO A 368 -6.55 -23.57 18.24
N SER A 369 -7.82 -23.62 17.82
CA SER A 369 -8.22 -23.66 16.40
C SER A 369 -7.65 -22.47 15.62
N ASP A 370 -7.63 -21.31 16.23
CA ASP A 370 -7.04 -20.06 15.74
C ASP A 370 -5.58 -20.19 15.27
N TRP A 371 -4.81 -21.07 15.90
CA TRP A 371 -3.40 -21.27 15.54
C TRP A 371 -3.22 -22.11 14.29
N LYS A 372 -4.27 -22.83 13.86
CA LYS A 372 -4.30 -23.56 12.58
C LYS A 372 -4.52 -22.61 11.39
N ASN A 373 -5.03 -21.40 11.65
CA ASN A 373 -5.25 -20.38 10.63
C ASN A 373 -3.97 -19.54 10.40
N ALA A 374 -3.65 -19.25 9.14
CA ALA A 374 -2.54 -18.38 8.78
C ALA A 374 -2.88 -17.53 7.55
N ASN A 375 -2.26 -16.36 7.45
CA ASN A 375 -2.40 -15.52 6.25
C ASN A 375 -1.40 -16.01 5.18
N PRO A 376 -1.86 -16.55 4.03
CA PRO A 376 -0.97 -16.96 2.96
C PRO A 376 -0.34 -15.72 2.33
N VAL A 377 0.99 -15.72 2.28
CA VAL A 377 1.81 -14.72 1.59
C VAL A 377 2.59 -15.46 0.53
N THR A 378 2.29 -15.22 -0.73
CA THR A 378 3.09 -15.76 -1.82
C THR A 378 4.28 -14.86 -2.09
N SER A 379 5.46 -15.46 -2.18
CA SER A 379 6.67 -14.78 -2.64
C SER A 379 7.07 -15.34 -3.99
N THR A 380 7.66 -14.50 -4.84
CA THR A 380 8.24 -14.95 -6.11
C THR A 380 9.73 -15.18 -5.89
N VAL A 381 10.16 -16.43 -6.03
CA VAL A 381 11.58 -16.81 -6.04
C VAL A 381 12.01 -16.91 -7.51
N ARG A 382 13.20 -16.37 -7.80
CA ARG A 382 13.77 -16.41 -9.15
C ARG A 382 14.97 -17.33 -9.14
N GLU A 383 14.85 -18.46 -9.83
CA GLU A 383 15.92 -19.45 -9.97
C GLU A 383 16.09 -19.74 -11.46
N HIS A 384 17.33 -19.71 -11.97
CA HIS A 384 17.65 -20.00 -13.38
C HIS A 384 16.73 -19.34 -14.44
N LYS A 385 16.44 -18.04 -14.28
CA LYS A 385 15.54 -17.23 -15.15
C LYS A 385 14.05 -17.56 -15.07
N GLU A 386 13.64 -18.59 -14.35
CA GLU A 386 12.24 -18.93 -14.09
C GLU A 386 11.73 -18.27 -12.79
N ARG A 387 10.42 -18.01 -12.72
CA ARG A 387 9.75 -17.42 -11.55
C ARG A 387 8.86 -18.47 -10.89
N PHE A 388 9.22 -18.87 -9.68
CA PHE A 388 8.43 -19.79 -8.86
C PHE A 388 7.63 -19.02 -7.80
N LEU A 389 6.39 -19.42 -7.56
CA LEU A 389 5.58 -18.91 -6.45
C LEU A 389 5.75 -19.84 -5.25
N VAL A 390 6.33 -19.33 -4.16
CA VAL A 390 6.48 -20.07 -2.91
C VAL A 390 5.51 -19.52 -1.86
N PRO A 391 4.62 -20.35 -1.30
CA PRO A 391 3.71 -19.94 -0.24
C PRO A 391 4.45 -19.86 1.11
N PHE A 392 4.29 -18.73 1.79
CA PHE A 392 4.71 -18.51 3.18
C PHE A 392 3.49 -18.21 4.03
N ALA A 393 3.39 -18.80 5.22
CA ALA A 393 2.31 -18.53 6.15
C ALA A 393 2.75 -17.48 7.18
N ARG A 394 2.01 -16.37 7.32
CA ARG A 394 2.12 -15.54 8.53
C ARG A 394 1.27 -16.17 9.62
N THR A 395 1.92 -16.80 10.57
CA THR A 395 1.31 -17.40 11.76
C THR A 395 1.24 -16.41 12.91
N GLN A 396 0.43 -16.72 13.92
CA GLN A 396 0.39 -15.97 15.17
C GLN A 396 1.77 -15.93 15.84
N VAL A 397 2.07 -14.84 16.54
CA VAL A 397 3.36 -14.63 17.21
C VAL A 397 3.62 -15.73 18.24
N TYR A 398 2.57 -16.18 18.93
CA TYR A 398 2.61 -17.24 19.94
C TYR A 398 2.97 -18.61 19.37
N ARG A 399 2.52 -18.92 18.14
CA ARG A 399 2.90 -20.16 17.43
C ARG A 399 4.40 -20.19 17.12
N TYR A 400 4.99 -19.04 16.80
CA TYR A 400 6.44 -18.92 16.59
C TYR A 400 7.21 -19.07 17.91
N SER A 401 6.75 -18.43 19.00
CA SER A 401 7.36 -18.57 20.33
C SER A 401 7.25 -19.99 20.88
N PHE A 402 6.12 -20.68 20.68
CA PHE A 402 5.93 -22.08 21.06
C PHE A 402 6.86 -23.01 20.27
N SER A 403 7.05 -22.77 18.97
CA SER A 403 8.00 -23.53 18.13
C SER A 403 9.48 -23.29 18.47
N GLN A 404 9.79 -22.33 19.34
CA GLN A 404 11.14 -22.00 19.79
C GLN A 404 11.43 -22.45 21.23
N ILE A 405 10.50 -23.14 21.90
CA ILE A 405 10.77 -23.81 23.19
C ILE A 405 11.72 -24.97 22.90
N PRO A 406 12.99 -24.94 23.32
CA PRO A 406 13.92 -26.05 23.10
C PRO A 406 13.48 -27.25 23.93
N SER A 407 13.46 -28.44 23.35
CA SER A 407 13.52 -29.69 24.12
C SER A 407 14.96 -29.86 24.61
N GLU A 408 15.32 -29.27 25.75
CA GLU A 408 16.58 -29.60 26.42
C GLU A 408 16.48 -31.03 26.97
N SER A 409 16.89 -32.00 26.16
CA SER A 409 17.38 -33.29 26.63
C SER A 409 18.86 -33.37 26.25
N GLY A 410 19.67 -32.65 27.02
CA GLY A 410 21.12 -32.73 26.94
C GLY A 410 21.59 -33.98 27.68
N MET A 411 21.72 -35.10 26.96
CA MET A 411 22.70 -36.12 27.30
C MET A 411 24.07 -35.53 27.04
N ASP A 412 24.78 -35.12 28.09
CA ASP A 412 26.22 -34.91 28.02
C ASP A 412 26.89 -36.27 27.81
N CYS A 413 27.29 -36.53 26.56
CA CYS A 413 28.16 -37.62 26.16
C CYS A 413 29.32 -37.04 25.34
N HIS A 414 30.53 -37.40 25.77
CA HIS A 414 31.86 -37.21 25.18
C HIS A 414 32.60 -35.92 25.55
N ASN A 415 33.60 -36.02 26.45
CA ASN A 415 35.01 -36.46 26.26
C ASN A 415 35.84 -35.16 26.42
N THR A 416 36.83 -35.02 27.30
CA THR A 416 37.85 -35.91 27.86
C THR A 416 38.43 -35.22 29.09
#